data_AF-A0A3N6E8E0-F1
#
_entry.id   AF-A0A3N6E8E0-F1
#
_cell.length_a   1.000
_cell.length_b   1.000
_cell.length_c   1.000
_cell.angle_alpha   90.00
_cell.angle_beta   90.00
_cell.angle_gamma   90.00
#
_symmetry.space_group_name_H-M   'P 1'
#
loop_
_entity.id
_entity.type
_entity.pdbx_description
1 polymer ?
#
loop_
_entity_poly.entity_id
_entity_poly.type
_entity_poly.pdbx_seq_one_letter_code
_entity_poly.pdbx_strand_id
1 'polypeptide(L)'
;MTDALVAFLKARLDDDAQAARKAASREQGGASWRLEGASVRAGDGAPVARHTWADEGAHIARQDPARTLREVEAKRQLIDGALSDRHHVSADQYETCPRATAVDGLDASTAAALEDLNEERRHEDGVEPECWESCGRDARVRRTLELLALPYSDHPGYEEALTGG
;
A
#
# COMPACT_ATOMS: atom_id res chain seq x y z
N MET A 1 5.80 14.05 -7.32
CA MET A 1 4.37 13.87 -6.97
C MET A 1 4.10 12.51 -6.32
N THR A 2 4.36 11.39 -7.00
CA THR A 2 4.21 10.03 -6.41
C THR A 2 4.98 9.88 -5.09
N ASP A 3 6.19 10.43 -5.00
CA ASP A 3 7.01 10.37 -3.78
C ASP A 3 6.37 11.09 -2.58
N ALA A 4 5.74 12.24 -2.80
CA ALA A 4 5.04 12.99 -1.74
C ALA A 4 3.84 12.20 -1.22
N LEU A 5 3.06 11.60 -2.12
CA LEU A 5 1.92 10.75 -1.76
C LEU A 5 2.36 9.47 -1.04
N VAL A 6 3.45 8.84 -1.47
CA VAL A 6 4.04 7.68 -0.80
C VAL A 6 4.53 8.04 0.61
N ALA A 7 5.23 9.17 0.76
CA ALA A 7 5.68 9.65 2.06
C ALA A 7 4.50 9.94 3.00
N PHE A 8 3.45 10.59 2.49
CA PHE A 8 2.22 10.84 3.23
C PHE A 8 1.57 9.53 3.71
N LEU A 9 1.37 8.57 2.81
CA LEU A 9 0.79 7.25 3.13
C LEU A 9 1.61 6.50 4.19
N LYS A 10 2.94 6.47 4.05
CA LYS A 10 3.82 5.82 5.02
C LYS A 10 3.70 6.46 6.40
N ALA A 11 3.69 7.79 6.48
CA ALA A 11 3.52 8.50 7.74
C ALA A 11 2.16 8.17 8.41
N ARG A 12 1.06 8.18 7.64
CA ARG A 12 -0.27 7.86 8.18
C ARG A 12 -0.40 6.40 8.63
N LEU A 13 0.19 5.47 7.89
CA LEU A 13 0.23 4.06 8.29
C LEU A 13 1.09 3.83 9.54
N ASP A 14 2.15 4.62 9.73
CA ASP A 14 2.95 4.60 10.95
C ASP A 14 2.16 5.13 12.15
N ASP A 15 1.41 6.23 11.97
CA ASP A 15 0.50 6.78 12.99
C ASP A 15 -0.54 5.74 13.43
N ASP A 16 -1.21 5.09 12.47
CA ASP A 16 -2.20 4.05 12.73
C ASP A 16 -1.59 2.85 13.48
N ALA A 17 -0.42 2.38 13.05
CA ALA A 17 0.27 1.29 13.70
C ALA A 17 0.73 1.66 15.12
N GLN A 18 1.17 2.89 15.33
CA GLN A 18 1.56 3.36 16.67
C GLN A 18 0.36 3.42 17.60
N ALA A 19 -0.78 3.96 17.14
CA ALA A 19 -2.02 3.99 17.90
C ALA A 19 -2.49 2.59 18.29
N ALA A 20 -2.49 1.64 17.34
CA ALA A 20 -2.86 0.25 17.58
C ALA A 20 -1.91 -0.43 18.59
N ARG A 21 -0.58 -0.30 18.42
CA ARG A 21 0.40 -0.86 19.38
C ARG A 21 0.22 -0.28 20.78
N LYS A 22 -0.05 1.02 20.90
CA LYS A 22 -0.30 1.67 22.19
C LYS A 22 -1.58 1.15 22.85
N ALA A 23 -2.64 0.91 22.08
CA ALA A 23 -3.85 0.29 22.58
C ALA A 23 -3.57 -1.13 23.10
N ALA A 24 -2.89 -1.97 22.31
CA ALA A 24 -2.52 -3.34 22.66
C ALA A 24 -1.53 -3.46 23.83
N SER A 25 -0.63 -2.49 24.01
CA SER A 25 0.43 -2.55 25.05
C SER A 25 -0.09 -2.65 26.48
N ARG A 26 -1.37 -2.36 26.69
CA ARG A 26 -2.03 -2.42 27.99
C ARG A 26 -2.61 -3.80 28.30
N GLU A 27 -2.53 -4.74 27.36
CA GLU A 27 -3.17 -6.05 27.42
C GLU A 27 -2.12 -7.14 27.65
N GLN A 28 -2.33 -7.98 28.67
CA GLN A 28 -1.47 -9.14 28.96
C GLN A 28 -1.91 -10.37 28.15
N GLY A 29 -3.17 -10.42 27.70
CA GLY A 29 -3.80 -11.56 27.01
C GLY A 29 -3.87 -11.47 25.48
N GLY A 30 -3.16 -10.52 24.89
CA GLY A 30 -3.08 -10.33 23.43
C GLY A 30 -4.12 -9.34 22.87
N ALA A 31 -3.77 -8.75 21.73
CA ALA A 31 -4.39 -7.57 21.10
C ALA A 31 -5.77 -7.80 20.43
N SER A 32 -6.53 -8.80 20.89
CA SER A 32 -7.85 -9.13 20.33
C SER A 32 -8.96 -8.69 21.25
N TRP A 33 -9.92 -7.95 20.70
CA TRP A 33 -11.04 -7.40 21.47
C TRP A 33 -12.32 -8.17 21.20
N ARG A 34 -13.13 -8.34 22.25
CA ARG A 34 -14.39 -9.07 22.20
C ARG A 34 -15.49 -8.28 22.87
N LEU A 35 -16.67 -8.30 22.26
CA LEU A 35 -17.88 -7.75 22.86
C LEU A 35 -18.42 -8.74 23.90
N GLU A 36 -18.52 -8.30 25.15
CA GLU A 36 -19.03 -9.09 26.26
C GLU A 36 -20.08 -8.29 27.06
N GLY A 37 -21.36 -8.57 26.79
CA GLY A 37 -22.48 -7.85 27.39
C GLY A 37 -22.49 -6.38 26.97
N ALA A 38 -22.32 -5.47 27.94
CA ALA A 38 -22.30 -4.02 27.73
C ALA A 38 -20.87 -3.43 27.74
N SER A 39 -19.86 -4.25 27.44
CA SER A 39 -18.47 -3.79 27.39
C SER A 39 -17.67 -4.53 26.33
N VAL A 40 -16.70 -3.84 25.76
CA VAL A 40 -15.63 -4.46 24.97
C VAL A 40 -14.49 -4.79 25.92
N ARG A 41 -13.97 -6.01 25.80
CA ARG A 41 -12.88 -6.53 26.63
C ARG A 41 -11.71 -7.01 25.79
N ALA A 42 -10.52 -6.90 26.35
CA ALA A 42 -9.29 -7.42 25.79
C ALA A 42 -9.21 -8.95 25.96
N GLY A 43 -8.18 -9.56 25.36
CA GLY A 43 -7.97 -11.02 25.40
C GLY A 43 -7.84 -11.62 26.80
N ASP A 44 -7.35 -10.83 27.77
CA ASP A 44 -7.24 -11.17 29.19
C ASP A 44 -8.50 -10.84 30.01
N GLY A 45 -9.56 -10.36 29.36
CA GLY A 45 -10.80 -9.97 30.01
C GLY A 45 -10.80 -8.55 30.61
N ALA A 46 -9.70 -7.79 30.49
CA ALA A 46 -9.66 -6.40 30.95
C ALA A 46 -10.65 -5.53 30.17
N PRO A 47 -11.37 -4.59 30.81
CA PRO A 47 -12.30 -3.71 30.11
C PRO A 47 -11.54 -2.71 29.24
N VAL A 48 -11.88 -2.66 27.94
CA VAL A 48 -11.33 -1.72 26.97
C VAL A 48 -12.23 -0.50 26.84
N ALA A 49 -13.53 -0.72 26.63
CA ALA A 49 -14.51 0.34 26.44
C ALA A 49 -15.89 -0.10 26.97
N ARG A 50 -16.65 0.87 27.47
CA ARG A 50 -18.10 0.74 27.67
C ARG A 50 -18.80 1.43 26.51
N HIS A 51 -19.94 0.91 26.12
CA HIS A 51 -20.75 1.44 25.02
C HIS A 51 -22.21 1.51 25.45
N THR A 52 -22.99 2.34 24.76
CA THR A 52 -24.42 2.51 25.05
C THR A 52 -25.23 1.55 24.19
N TRP A 53 -24.85 1.41 22.93
CA TRP A 53 -25.56 0.58 21.96
C TRP A 53 -24.69 -0.60 21.51
N ALA A 54 -25.33 -1.72 21.21
CA ALA A 54 -24.61 -2.97 20.93
C ALA A 54 -23.78 -2.91 19.64
N ASP A 55 -24.23 -2.13 18.67
CA ASP A 55 -23.56 -1.86 17.40
C ASP A 55 -22.28 -1.04 17.56
N GLU A 56 -22.23 -0.07 18.48
CA GLU A 56 -20.99 0.63 18.86
C GLU A 56 -19.95 -0.35 19.40
N GLY A 57 -20.36 -1.18 20.36
CA GLY A 57 -19.49 -2.20 20.97
C GLY A 57 -19.00 -3.21 19.93
N ALA A 58 -19.87 -3.63 19.02
CA ALA A 58 -19.51 -4.53 17.93
C ALA A 58 -18.51 -3.87 16.97
N HIS A 59 -18.70 -2.59 16.62
CA HIS A 59 -17.77 -1.86 15.76
C HIS A 59 -16.38 -1.75 16.41
N ILE A 60 -16.32 -1.34 17.68
CA ILE A 60 -15.07 -1.22 18.45
C ILE A 60 -14.35 -2.57 18.53
N ALA A 61 -15.06 -3.64 18.93
CA ALA A 61 -14.47 -4.97 19.01
C ALA A 61 -13.96 -5.48 17.65
N ARG A 62 -14.66 -5.15 16.55
CA ARG A 62 -14.23 -5.50 15.19
C ARG A 62 -12.99 -4.72 14.73
N GLN A 63 -12.76 -3.52 15.26
CA GLN A 63 -11.60 -2.68 14.96
C GLN A 63 -10.49 -2.86 16.01
N ASP A 64 -10.27 -4.11 16.44
CA ASP A 64 -9.24 -4.40 17.42
C ASP A 64 -7.82 -4.05 16.92
N PRO A 65 -6.87 -3.80 17.83
CA PRO A 65 -5.52 -3.41 17.44
C PRO A 65 -4.82 -4.45 16.56
N ALA A 66 -5.08 -5.75 16.79
CA ALA A 66 -4.49 -6.81 15.97
C ALA A 66 -4.94 -6.71 14.50
N ARG A 67 -6.21 -6.41 14.25
CA ARG A 67 -6.75 -6.20 12.91
C ARG A 67 -6.17 -4.94 12.28
N THR A 68 -6.14 -3.82 13.00
CA THR A 68 -5.53 -2.58 12.47
C THR A 68 -4.10 -2.81 12.02
N LEU A 69 -3.30 -3.54 12.80
CA LEU A 69 -1.92 -3.87 12.43
C LEU A 69 -1.84 -4.75 11.17
N ARG A 70 -2.74 -5.74 11.01
CA ARG A 70 -2.83 -6.54 9.78
C ARG A 70 -3.23 -5.69 8.57
N GLU A 71 -4.15 -4.74 8.74
CA GLU A 71 -4.57 -3.84 7.66
C GLU A 71 -3.46 -2.86 7.27
N VAL A 72 -2.72 -2.31 8.25
CA VAL A 72 -1.54 -1.48 7.97
C VAL A 72 -0.49 -2.27 7.19
N GLU A 73 -0.20 -3.49 7.62
CA GLU A 73 0.78 -4.35 6.93
C GLU A 73 0.33 -4.68 5.50
N ALA A 74 -0.93 -5.04 5.31
CA ALA A 74 -1.49 -5.28 3.97
C ALA A 74 -1.37 -4.04 3.08
N LYS A 75 -1.65 -2.83 3.60
CA LYS A 75 -1.51 -1.58 2.84
C LYS A 75 -0.06 -1.25 2.51
N ARG A 76 0.90 -1.51 3.42
CA ARG A 76 2.33 -1.38 3.12
C ARG A 76 2.75 -2.30 1.99
N GLN A 77 2.33 -3.56 2.02
CA GLN A 77 2.59 -4.52 0.94
C GLN A 77 1.94 -4.10 -0.38
N LEU A 78 0.76 -3.48 -0.36
CA LEU A 78 0.14 -2.92 -1.56
C LEU A 78 0.91 -1.73 -2.12
N ILE A 79 1.45 -0.86 -1.27
CA ILE A 79 2.34 0.24 -1.69
C ILE A 79 3.60 -0.34 -2.33
N ASP A 80 4.27 -1.25 -1.64
CA ASP A 80 5.50 -1.88 -2.14
C ASP A 80 5.24 -2.66 -3.44
N GLY A 81 4.11 -3.36 -3.52
CA GLY A 81 3.64 -4.04 -4.73
C GLY A 81 3.37 -3.07 -5.88
N ALA A 82 2.70 -1.95 -5.64
CA ALA A 82 2.46 -0.94 -6.66
C ALA A 82 3.76 -0.27 -7.15
N LEU A 83 4.69 0.01 -6.23
CA LEU A 83 5.98 0.62 -6.57
C LEU A 83 6.93 -0.35 -7.26
N SER A 84 6.86 -1.63 -6.91
CA SER A 84 7.63 -2.71 -7.54
C SER A 84 6.96 -3.32 -8.77
N ASP A 85 5.70 -2.96 -9.06
CA ASP A 85 4.94 -3.47 -10.20
C ASP A 85 5.76 -3.31 -11.48
N ARG A 86 6.12 -4.47 -12.02
CA ARG A 86 6.88 -4.62 -13.26
C ARG A 86 5.89 -4.80 -14.40
N HIS A 87 6.29 -4.37 -15.58
CA HIS A 87 5.38 -4.30 -16.72
C HIS A 87 4.89 -5.69 -17.13
N HIS A 88 3.57 -5.86 -17.24
CA HIS A 88 3.00 -6.95 -18.01
C HIS A 88 2.75 -6.46 -19.43
N VAL A 89 3.49 -7.02 -20.39
CA VAL A 89 3.33 -6.74 -21.82
C VAL A 89 2.36 -7.79 -22.37
N SER A 90 1.18 -7.38 -22.84
CA SER A 90 0.34 -8.26 -23.66
C SER A 90 0.89 -8.32 -25.09
N ALA A 91 0.60 -9.40 -25.79
CA ALA A 91 1.32 -9.89 -26.96
C ALA A 91 1.35 -8.98 -28.22
N ASP A 92 0.81 -7.78 -28.12
CA ASP A 92 0.57 -6.79 -29.15
C ASP A 92 1.26 -5.44 -28.89
N GLN A 93 1.99 -5.27 -27.78
CA GLN A 93 2.71 -4.02 -27.42
C GLN A 93 4.21 -4.21 -27.10
N TYR A 94 4.85 -5.21 -27.70
CA TYR A 94 6.24 -5.60 -27.43
C TYR A 94 7.32 -4.51 -27.61
N GLU A 95 7.07 -3.41 -28.31
CA GLU A 95 8.17 -2.55 -28.81
C GLU A 95 8.45 -1.27 -28.00
N THR A 96 7.59 -0.87 -27.06
CA THR A 96 7.57 0.54 -26.60
C THR A 96 7.89 0.78 -25.14
N CYS A 97 8.20 -0.23 -24.33
CA CYS A 97 8.42 -0.03 -22.90
C CYS A 97 9.84 -0.36 -22.43
N PRO A 98 10.69 0.66 -22.16
CA PRO A 98 12.11 0.44 -21.85
C PRO A 98 12.40 -0.21 -20.49
N ARG A 99 11.38 -0.44 -19.65
CA ARG A 99 11.46 -1.20 -18.38
C ARG A 99 10.85 -2.60 -18.44
N ALA A 100 10.50 -3.11 -19.62
CA ALA A 100 10.10 -4.50 -19.79
C ALA A 100 11.29 -5.43 -19.45
N THR A 101 11.40 -5.82 -18.18
CA THR A 101 12.54 -6.56 -17.60
C THR A 101 12.11 -7.86 -16.90
N ALA A 102 10.82 -8.14 -16.83
CA ALA A 102 10.34 -9.40 -16.26
C ALA A 102 10.42 -10.50 -17.34
N VAL A 103 11.47 -11.30 -17.24
CA VAL A 103 11.66 -12.58 -17.97
C VAL A 103 10.59 -13.61 -17.57
N ASP A 104 9.73 -13.30 -16.59
CA ASP A 104 8.73 -14.20 -16.04
C ASP A 104 7.73 -14.64 -17.11
N GLY A 105 7.92 -15.86 -17.61
CA GLY A 105 7.09 -16.47 -18.65
C GLY A 105 7.51 -16.13 -20.08
N LEU A 106 8.58 -15.34 -20.28
CA LEU A 106 9.19 -15.13 -21.59
C LEU A 106 10.14 -16.28 -21.92
N ASP A 107 10.15 -16.71 -23.18
CA ASP A 107 11.19 -17.61 -23.65
C ASP A 107 12.54 -16.88 -23.72
N ALA A 108 13.64 -17.65 -23.70
CA ALA A 108 14.99 -17.12 -23.65
C ALA A 108 15.33 -16.19 -24.84
N SER A 109 14.69 -16.36 -25.99
CA SER A 109 14.95 -15.50 -27.16
C SER A 109 14.31 -14.12 -27.00
N THR A 110 13.09 -14.06 -26.48
CA THR A 110 12.40 -12.81 -26.19
C THR A 110 13.10 -12.03 -25.08
N ALA A 111 13.62 -12.72 -24.07
CA ALA A 111 14.40 -12.10 -23.00
C ALA A 111 15.69 -11.45 -23.50
N ALA A 112 16.44 -12.15 -24.39
CA ALA A 112 17.67 -11.61 -24.98
C ALA A 112 17.39 -10.39 -25.87
N ALA A 113 16.35 -10.44 -26.71
CA ALA A 113 15.98 -9.33 -27.58
C ALA A 113 15.60 -8.05 -26.79
N LEU A 114 14.98 -8.21 -25.60
CA LEU A 114 14.68 -7.08 -24.72
C LEU A 114 15.94 -6.49 -24.08
N GLU A 115 16.91 -7.33 -23.69
CA GLU A 115 18.17 -6.85 -23.12
C GLU A 115 19.00 -6.09 -24.16
N ASP A 116 19.11 -6.61 -25.39
CA ASP A 116 19.80 -5.95 -26.50
C ASP A 116 19.17 -4.57 -26.79
N LEU A 117 17.84 -4.50 -26.85
CA LEU A 117 17.11 -3.24 -27.05
C LEU A 117 17.34 -2.23 -25.91
N ASN A 118 17.42 -2.70 -24.67
CA ASN A 118 17.72 -1.84 -23.52
C ASN A 118 19.18 -1.36 -23.56
N GLU A 119 20.12 -2.20 -24.02
CA GLU A 119 21.52 -1.83 -24.18
C GLU A 119 21.72 -0.76 -25.27
N GLU A 120 21.05 -0.91 -26.42
CA GLU A 120 21.02 0.11 -27.47
C GLU A 120 20.53 1.46 -26.93
N ARG A 121 19.43 1.45 -26.17
CA ARG A 121 18.86 2.67 -25.57
C ARG A 121 19.76 3.30 -24.51
N ARG A 122 20.41 2.49 -23.66
CA ARG A 122 21.43 2.97 -22.72
C ARG A 122 22.57 3.69 -23.45
N HIS A 123 22.98 3.17 -24.61
CA HIS A 123 24.01 3.79 -25.43
C HIS A 123 23.53 5.12 -26.06
N GLU A 124 22.27 5.19 -26.52
CA GLU A 124 21.70 6.41 -27.11
C GLU A 124 21.47 7.53 -26.08
N ASP A 125 20.85 7.21 -24.94
CA ASP A 125 20.39 8.19 -23.95
C ASP A 125 21.44 8.48 -22.86
N GLY A 126 22.43 7.59 -22.68
CA GLY A 126 23.46 7.69 -21.64
C GLY A 126 22.94 7.48 -20.22
N VAL A 127 21.69 7.04 -20.06
CA VAL A 127 21.01 6.77 -18.78
C VAL A 127 20.19 5.48 -18.88
N GLU A 128 19.77 4.94 -17.73
CA GLU A 128 18.89 3.77 -17.70
C GLU A 128 17.52 4.13 -18.32
N PRO A 129 17.01 3.36 -19.29
CA PRO A 129 15.76 3.71 -19.96
C PRO A 129 14.57 3.74 -19.00
N GLU A 130 13.89 4.88 -18.93
CA GLU A 130 12.68 5.04 -18.12
C GLU A 130 11.43 4.54 -18.86
N CYS A 131 10.36 4.23 -18.13
CA CYS A 131 9.08 3.90 -18.75
C CYS A 131 8.58 5.10 -19.56
N TRP A 132 8.11 4.88 -20.80
CA TRP A 132 7.38 5.94 -21.50
C TRP A 132 6.07 6.28 -20.78
N GLU A 133 5.71 7.57 -20.75
CA GLU A 133 4.45 8.06 -20.19
C GLU A 133 3.22 7.33 -20.75
N SER A 134 3.31 6.84 -22.00
CA SER A 134 2.24 6.15 -22.72
C SER A 134 1.89 4.76 -22.20
N CYS A 135 2.78 4.10 -21.41
CA CYS A 135 2.51 2.75 -20.92
C CYS A 135 1.45 2.68 -19.80
N GLY A 136 1.04 3.84 -19.27
CA GLY A 136 0.02 3.97 -18.24
C GLY A 136 0.39 3.39 -16.87
N ARG A 137 1.63 2.94 -16.66
CA ARG A 137 2.10 2.44 -15.35
C ARG A 137 1.92 3.50 -14.28
N ASP A 138 2.44 4.70 -14.51
CA ASP A 138 2.42 5.74 -13.48
C ASP A 138 0.98 6.18 -13.17
N ALA A 139 0.08 6.15 -14.15
CA ALA A 139 -1.34 6.35 -13.93
C ALA A 139 -1.96 5.24 -13.05
N ARG A 140 -1.62 3.96 -13.28
CA ARG A 140 -2.06 2.84 -12.43
C ARG A 140 -1.48 2.91 -11.02
N VAL A 141 -0.19 3.19 -10.88
CA VAL A 141 0.49 3.35 -9.58
C VAL A 141 -0.15 4.50 -8.82
N ARG A 142 -0.27 5.68 -9.45
CA ARG A 142 -0.94 6.84 -8.87
C ARG A 142 -2.35 6.49 -8.42
N ARG A 143 -3.14 5.84 -9.28
CA ARG A 143 -4.52 5.45 -8.95
C ARG A 143 -4.59 4.53 -7.72
N THR A 144 -3.70 3.56 -7.62
CA THR A 144 -3.61 2.67 -6.45
C THR A 144 -3.27 3.46 -5.18
N LEU A 145 -2.30 4.37 -5.25
CA LEU A 145 -1.94 5.21 -4.11
C LEU A 145 -3.08 6.15 -3.69
N GLU A 146 -3.79 6.75 -4.63
CA GLU A 146 -4.98 7.57 -4.36
C GLU A 146 -6.07 6.78 -3.64
N LEU A 147 -6.35 5.55 -4.07
CA LEU A 147 -7.32 4.67 -3.42
C LEU A 147 -6.91 4.31 -2.00
N LEU A 148 -5.61 4.04 -1.78
CA LEU A 148 -5.07 3.75 -0.46
C LEU A 148 -5.09 4.97 0.47
N ALA A 149 -5.09 6.19 -0.09
CA ALA A 149 -5.10 7.44 0.67
C ALA A 149 -6.50 7.85 1.15
N LEU A 150 -7.58 7.35 0.53
CA LEU A 150 -8.96 7.71 0.85
C LEU A 150 -9.33 7.68 2.36
N PRO A 151 -8.86 6.73 3.18
CA PRO A 151 -9.13 6.73 4.62
C PRO A 151 -8.60 7.96 5.37
N TYR A 152 -7.70 8.73 4.75
CA TYR A 152 -7.07 9.92 5.30
C TYR A 152 -7.56 11.21 4.61
N SER A 153 -8.70 11.18 3.91
CA SER A 153 -9.25 12.33 3.19
C SER A 153 -9.67 13.50 4.08
N ASP A 154 -9.83 13.27 5.39
CA ASP A 154 -10.07 14.29 6.40
C ASP A 154 -8.76 14.91 6.96
N HIS A 155 -7.60 14.36 6.62
CA HIS A 155 -6.32 14.86 7.09
C HIS A 155 -5.92 16.15 6.34
N PRO A 156 -5.45 17.22 7.02
CA PRO A 156 -5.17 18.51 6.38
C PRO A 156 -4.11 18.45 5.26
N GLY A 157 -3.13 17.54 5.38
CA GLY A 157 -2.11 17.31 4.34
C GLY A 157 -2.54 16.41 3.17
N TYR A 158 -3.80 15.95 3.10
CA TYR A 158 -4.27 15.03 2.07
C TYR A 158 -4.21 15.63 0.66
N GLU A 159 -4.78 16.83 0.48
CA GLU A 159 -4.83 17.52 -0.82
C GLU A 159 -3.44 17.91 -1.34
N GLU A 160 -2.56 18.36 -0.45
CA GLU A 160 -1.15 18.66 -0.77
C GLU A 160 -0.41 17.42 -1.26
N ALA A 161 -0.61 16.28 -0.58
CA ALA A 161 0.00 15.02 -0.97
C ALA A 161 -0.48 14.52 -2.36
N LEU A 162 -1.74 14.76 -2.72
CA LEU A 162 -2.29 14.37 -4.03
C LEU A 162 -1.78 15.24 -5.19
N THR A 163 -1.52 16.52 -4.93
CA THR A 163 -1.12 17.49 -5.95
C THR A 163 0.40 17.58 -6.10
N GLY A 164 1.16 17.11 -5.12
CA GLY A 164 2.61 16.89 -5.23
C GLY A 164 3.50 17.96 -4.60
N GLY A 165 2.92 18.91 -3.85
CA GLY A 165 3.62 20.08 -3.29
C GLY A 165 3.91 21.15 -4.31
#